data_AF-A0A0M2UVU5-F1
#
_entry.id   AF-A0A0M2UVU5-F1
#
_cell.length_a   1.000
_cell.length_b   1.000
_cell.length_c   1.000
_cell.angle_alpha   90.00
_cell.angle_beta   90.00
_cell.angle_gamma   90.00
#
_symmetry.space_group_name_H-M   'P 1'
#
loop_
_entity.id
_entity.type
_entity.pdbx_description
1 polymer ?
#
loop_
_entity_poly.entity_id
_entity_poly.type
_entity_poly.pdbx_seq_one_letter_code
_entity_poly.pdbx_strand_id
1 'polypeptide(L)'
;MSHLMHWQNIKYLTKRDEVKFVLHSRSDYEWAKDVIGKYRLSEIAQVLMGTVFDALLPSTVAQWILDDNLPVRFQLQLHKCIWDPQARGV
;
A
#
# COMPACT_ATOMS: atom_id res chain seq x y z
N MET A 1 8.77 9.24 8.69
CA MET A 1 8.12 10.07 7.64
C MET A 1 6.65 10.40 7.92
N SER A 2 5.94 9.66 8.78
CA SER A 2 4.51 9.90 9.10
C SER A 2 4.18 11.29 9.67
N HIS A 3 5.16 12.04 10.19
CA HIS A 3 4.97 13.42 10.66
C HIS A 3 4.69 14.43 9.54
N LEU A 4 4.99 14.09 8.28
CA LEU A 4 4.66 14.92 7.11
C LEU A 4 3.23 14.68 6.62
N MET A 5 2.52 13.69 7.16
CA MET A 5 1.15 13.37 6.76
C MET A 5 0.13 14.24 7.49
N HIS A 6 -0.72 14.94 6.74
CA HIS A 6 -1.86 15.64 7.30
C HIS A 6 -3.05 14.67 7.49
N TRP A 7 -3.04 13.95 8.61
CA TRP A 7 -3.99 12.87 8.90
C TRP A 7 -5.47 13.28 8.88
N GLN A 8 -5.78 14.56 9.10
CA GLN A 8 -7.17 15.02 9.01
C GLN A 8 -7.76 14.83 7.61
N ASN A 9 -6.95 14.64 6.57
CA ASN A 9 -7.43 14.43 5.21
C ASN A 9 -8.21 13.12 5.06
N ILE A 10 -7.99 12.13 5.92
CA ILE A 10 -8.71 10.84 5.89
C ILE A 10 -10.23 11.05 5.96
N LYS A 11 -10.71 12.07 6.67
CA LYS A 11 -12.16 12.34 6.83
C LYS A 11 -12.87 12.72 5.53
N TYR A 12 -12.12 13.06 4.48
CA TYR A 12 -12.67 13.42 3.16
C TYR A 12 -12.69 12.25 2.19
N LEU A 13 -12.10 11.11 2.55
CA LEU A 13 -12.07 9.93 1.69
C LEU A 13 -13.48 9.32 1.55
N THR A 14 -13.73 8.79 0.38
CA THR A 14 -14.96 8.09 0.02
C THR A 14 -14.65 6.73 -0.60
N LYS A 15 -15.69 5.95 -0.86
CA LYS A 15 -15.58 4.65 -1.54
C LYS A 15 -15.07 4.73 -2.98
N ARG A 16 -14.99 5.93 -3.55
CA ARG A 16 -14.44 6.17 -4.90
C ARG A 16 -12.94 6.44 -4.88
N ASP A 17 -12.36 6.62 -3.70
CA ASP A 17 -10.95 6.95 -3.53
C ASP A 17 -10.13 5.70 -3.20
N GLU A 18 -8.81 5.81 -3.40
CA GLU A 18 -7.84 4.77 -3.07
C GLU A 18 -6.77 5.29 -2.12
N VAL A 19 -6.40 4.47 -1.13
CA VAL A 19 -5.25 4.71 -0.26
C VAL A 19 -4.21 3.63 -0.53
N LYS A 20 -3.02 4.03 -0.99
CA LYS A 20 -1.96 3.12 -1.37
C LYS A 20 -0.77 3.19 -0.43
N PHE A 21 -0.40 2.04 0.12
CA PHE A 21 0.83 1.83 0.88
C PHE A 21 1.88 1.17 -0.02
N VAL A 22 3.07 1.77 -0.10
CA VAL A 22 4.21 1.23 -0.85
C VAL A 22 5.28 0.84 0.16
N LEU A 23 5.51 -0.46 0.30
CA LEU A 23 6.28 -1.06 1.37
C LEU A 23 7.73 -1.33 0.93
N HIS A 24 8.70 -0.95 1.76
CA HIS A 24 10.11 -1.27 1.57
C HIS A 24 10.58 -2.37 2.54
N SER A 25 9.84 -2.64 3.61
CA SER A 25 10.25 -3.56 4.68
C SER A 25 9.06 -4.22 5.40
N ARG A 26 9.33 -5.23 6.25
CA ARG A 26 8.31 -5.80 7.16
C ARG A 26 7.79 -4.76 8.15
N SER A 27 8.64 -3.86 8.65
CA SER A 27 8.21 -2.77 9.53
C SER A 27 7.21 -1.84 8.86
N ASP A 28 7.35 -1.58 7.55
CA ASP A 28 6.37 -0.77 6.82
C ASP A 28 5.02 -1.50 6.71
N TYR A 29 5.05 -2.82 6.54
CA TYR A 29 3.85 -3.65 6.48
C TYR A 29 3.08 -3.59 7.80
N GLU A 30 3.76 -3.80 8.94
CA GLU A 30 3.13 -3.72 10.27
C GLU A 30 2.56 -2.32 10.52
N TRP A 31 3.34 -1.28 10.19
CA TRP A 31 2.88 0.10 10.30
C TRP A 31 1.64 0.38 9.43
N ALA A 32 1.63 -0.11 8.19
CA ALA A 32 0.49 0.05 7.29
C ALA A 32 -0.75 -0.66 7.85
N LYS A 33 -0.60 -1.88 8.36
CA LYS A 33 -1.68 -2.63 9.03
C LYS A 33 -2.24 -1.86 10.23
N ASP A 34 -1.38 -1.31 11.08
CA ASP A 34 -1.79 -0.50 12.22
C ASP A 34 -2.57 0.75 11.80
N VAL A 35 -2.12 1.44 10.75
CA VAL A 35 -2.81 2.62 10.22
C VAL A 35 -4.16 2.25 9.60
N ILE A 36 -4.23 1.16 8.85
CA ILE A 36 -5.49 0.65 8.27
C ILE A 36 -6.52 0.38 9.37
N GLY A 37 -6.11 -0.33 10.42
CA GLY A 37 -6.97 -0.62 11.57
C GLY A 37 -7.37 0.65 12.32
N LYS A 38 -6.41 1.50 12.67
CA LYS A 38 -6.63 2.75 13.43
C LYS A 38 -7.66 3.67 12.78
N TYR A 39 -7.63 3.79 11.45
CA TYR A 39 -8.52 4.68 10.71
C TYR A 39 -9.65 3.95 9.98
N ARG A 40 -9.79 2.63 10.17
CA ARG A 40 -10.78 1.77 9.49
C ARG A 40 -10.81 1.99 7.98
N LEU A 41 -9.63 2.11 7.36
CA LEU A 41 -9.52 2.59 5.98
C LEU A 41 -10.30 1.74 4.97
N SER A 42 -10.30 0.41 5.14
CA SER A 42 -11.05 -0.51 4.29
C SER A 42 -12.58 -0.32 4.36
N GLU A 43 -13.08 0.29 5.44
CA GLU A 43 -14.50 0.66 5.58
C GLU A 43 -14.83 1.98 4.87
N ILE A 44 -13.84 2.78 4.49
CA ILE A 44 -14.04 4.14 3.93
C ILE A 44 -13.67 4.19 2.45
N ALA A 45 -12.52 3.62 2.08
CA ALA A 45 -11.92 3.68 0.76
C ALA A 45 -11.33 2.32 0.34
N GLN A 46 -10.92 2.20 -0.92
CA GLN A 46 -10.17 1.04 -1.38
C GLN A 46 -8.73 1.13 -0.91
N VAL A 47 -8.25 0.10 -0.19
CA VAL A 47 -6.88 0.07 0.32
C VAL A 47 -6.02 -0.81 -0.57
N LEU A 48 -4.91 -0.25 -1.04
CA LEU A 48 -3.92 -0.90 -1.89
C LEU A 48 -2.61 -1.09 -1.12
N MET A 49 -2.01 -2.27 -1.25
CA MET A 49 -0.64 -2.53 -0.82
C MET A 49 0.22 -2.90 -2.02
N GLY A 50 1.44 -2.40 -2.07
CA GLY A 50 2.44 -2.75 -3.08
C GLY A 50 3.84 -2.66 -2.49
N THR A 51 4.84 -3.09 -3.26
CA THR A 51 6.24 -3.00 -2.86
C THR A 51 6.94 -1.87 -3.58
N VAL A 52 7.95 -1.29 -2.93
CA VAL A 52 8.99 -0.57 -3.65
C VAL A 52 9.67 -1.58 -4.57
N PHE A 53 9.84 -1.22 -5.84
CA PHE A 53 10.47 -2.09 -6.82
C PHE A 53 11.86 -2.53 -6.33
N ASP A 54 12.13 -3.83 -6.42
CA ASP A 54 13.39 -4.48 -6.02
C ASP A 54 13.77 -4.41 -4.52
N ALA A 55 12.94 -3.79 -3.67
CA ALA A 55 13.20 -3.76 -2.22
C ALA A 55 12.59 -4.95 -1.47
N LEU A 56 11.43 -5.43 -1.93
CA LEU A 56 10.73 -6.59 -1.38
C LEU A 56 10.19 -7.47 -2.50
N LEU A 57 10.37 -8.78 -2.34
CA LEU A 57 9.74 -9.76 -3.23
C LEU A 57 8.21 -9.64 -3.12
N PRO A 58 7.50 -9.49 -4.25
CA PRO A 58 6.04 -9.44 -4.27
C PRO A 58 5.35 -10.60 -3.54
N SER A 59 5.90 -11.82 -3.70
CA SER A 59 5.39 -13.02 -3.06
C SER A 59 5.44 -12.95 -1.54
N THR A 60 6.46 -12.31 -0.98
CA THR A 60 6.60 -12.12 0.47
C THR A 60 5.48 -11.24 1.02
N VAL A 61 5.18 -10.11 0.35
CA VAL A 61 4.09 -9.22 0.78
C VAL A 61 2.72 -9.86 0.55
N ALA A 62 2.54 -10.58 -0.55
CA ALA A 62 1.31 -11.33 -0.79
C ALA A 62 1.07 -12.37 0.32
N GLN A 63 2.10 -13.11 0.73
CA GLN A 63 2.00 -14.08 1.82
C GLN A 63 1.61 -13.41 3.13
N TRP A 64 2.23 -12.27 3.47
CA TRP A 64 1.87 -11.53 4.69
C TRP A 64 0.41 -11.08 4.71
N ILE A 65 -0.10 -10.57 3.59
CA ILE A 65 -1.51 -10.17 3.45
C ILE A 65 -2.44 -11.38 3.67
N LEU A 66 -2.07 -12.55 3.12
CA LEU A 66 -2.83 -13.79 3.28
C LEU A 66 -2.80 -14.29 4.73
N ASP A 67 -1.63 -14.31 5.36
CA ASP A 67 -1.45 -14.77 6.74
C ASP A 67 -2.29 -13.96 7.73
N ASP A 68 -2.34 -12.64 7.53
CA ASP A 68 -3.13 -11.73 8.37
C ASP A 68 -4.60 -11.59 7.92
N ASN A 69 -4.99 -12.23 6.80
CA ASN A 69 -6.30 -12.08 6.16
C ASN A 69 -6.73 -10.60 6.01
N LEU A 70 -5.80 -9.76 5.56
CA LEU A 70 -5.97 -8.32 5.58
C LEU A 70 -6.90 -7.86 4.43
N PRO A 71 -7.94 -7.04 4.67
CA PRO A 71 -8.91 -6.63 3.66
C PRO A 71 -8.37 -5.51 2.77
N VAL A 72 -7.38 -5.84 1.94
CA VAL A 72 -6.68 -4.95 1.01
C VAL A 72 -6.54 -5.60 -0.36
N ARG A 73 -6.23 -4.81 -1.39
CA ARG A 73 -5.80 -5.35 -2.70
C ARG A 73 -4.31 -5.21 -2.85
N PHE A 74 -3.66 -6.26 -3.35
CA PHE A 74 -2.25 -6.19 -3.72
C PHE A 74 -2.10 -5.62 -5.13
N GLN A 75 -1.29 -4.57 -5.31
CA GLN A 75 -1.09 -3.88 -6.58
C GLN A 75 0.40 -3.54 -6.79
N LEU A 76 1.01 -4.19 -7.79
CA LEU A 76 2.38 -3.89 -8.23
C LEU A 76 2.46 -2.58 -9.02
N GLN A 77 3.66 -2.00 -9.06
CA GLN A 77 3.99 -0.93 -9.99
C GLN A 77 4.15 -1.52 -11.41
N LEU A 78 3.03 -1.83 -12.07
CA LEU A 78 3.01 -2.57 -13.34
C LEU A 78 3.90 -1.96 -14.43
N HIS A 79 4.06 -0.64 -14.46
CA HIS A 79 4.95 0.01 -15.42
C HIS A 79 6.41 -0.47 -15.31
N LYS A 80 6.88 -0.86 -14.11
CA LYS A 80 8.21 -1.44 -13.90
C LYS A 80 8.34 -2.88 -14.40
N CYS A 81 7.21 -3.55 -14.65
CA CYS A 81 7.17 -4.91 -15.20
C CYS A 81 7.00 -4.91 -16.72
N ILE A 82 6.31 -3.90 -17.26
CA ILE A 82 6.00 -3.78 -18.69
C ILE A 82 7.16 -3.12 -19.45
N TRP A 83 7.74 -2.06 -18.88
CA TRP A 83 8.86 -1.33 -19.48
C TRP A 83 10.13 -1.49 -18.66
N ASP A 84 11.25 -1.03 -19.23
CA ASP A 84 12.50 -0.91 -18.48
C ASP A 84 12.26 -0.18 -17.15
N PRO A 85 12.70 -0.72 -16.00
CA PRO A 85 12.43 -0.11 -14.69
C PRO A 85 12.97 1.32 -14.54
N GLN A 86 13.91 1.76 -15.36
CA GLN A 86 14.46 3.11 -15.38
C GLN A 86 13.82 4.01 -16.45
N ALA A 87 12.94 3.47 -17.30
CA ALA A 87 12.17 4.25 -18.26
C ALA A 87 11.33 5.31 -17.55
N ARG A 88 11.26 6.50 -18.17
CA ARG A 88 10.47 7.65 -17.70
C ARG A 88 9.43 8.02 -18.76
N GLY A 89 8.27 8.49 -18.31
CA GLY A 89 7.19 8.90 -19.21
C GLY A 89 6.39 7.74 -19.81
N VAL A 90 6.38 6.59 -19.13
CA VAL A 90 5.67 5.36 -19.50
C VAL A 90 4.51 5.07 -18.54
#